data_AF-A0A3N5V3S4-F1
#
_entry.id   AF-A0A3N5V3S4-F1
#
_cell.length_a   1.000
_cell.length_b   1.000
_cell.length_c   1.000
_cell.angle_alpha   90.00
_cell.angle_beta   90.00
_cell.angle_gamma   90.00
#
_symmetry.space_group_name_H-M   'P 1'
#
loop_
_entity.id
_entity.type
_entity.pdbx_description
1 polymer ?
#
loop_
_entity_poly.entity_id
_entity_poly.type
_entity_poly.pdbx_seq_one_letter_code
_entity_poly.pdbx_strand_id
1 'polypeptide(L)'
;MGNVMYFGPDHRRVPGVFLNGCSDVTIADVTIHHSGGMAAIAQKCESVAFSDYRVLAKPGTGRIVSATADATHFVNCTGKIRLDRCRMESQMDDATNIHGNYATIDRIAGPRCIELRFMHSQHAGFPLLAAGDSAAFSDGRTLHPLGGAAVCAVNVINRDLLAVHLADDLPPGIVPGTLVHNAGQTAPEVEITDCVFTGNRARGILLGSAGKTRVAGNIFHNPGAA
;
A
#
# COMPACT_ATOMS: atom_id res chain seq x y z
N MET A 1 30.16 18.69 18.29
CA MET A 1 29.34 17.47 18.08
C MET A 1 29.33 17.15 16.61
N GLY A 2 29.36 15.87 16.24
CA GLY A 2 29.31 15.42 14.83
C GLY A 2 27.96 14.78 14.47
N ASN A 3 27.77 14.47 13.19
CA ASN A 3 26.57 13.77 12.70
C ASN A 3 26.64 12.26 12.97
N VAL A 4 25.47 11.61 12.97
CA VAL A 4 25.34 10.15 13.08
C VAL A 4 25.05 9.56 11.70
N MET A 5 25.80 8.53 11.31
CA MET A 5 25.54 7.75 10.10
C MET A 5 24.68 6.53 10.42
N TYR A 6 23.63 6.30 9.63
CA TYR A 6 22.78 5.12 9.72
C TYR A 6 23.04 4.18 8.54
N PHE A 7 23.20 2.89 8.83
CA PHE A 7 23.27 1.83 7.83
C PHE A 7 21.91 1.13 7.75
N GLY A 8 21.19 1.36 6.66
CA GLY A 8 19.88 0.74 6.42
C GLY A 8 19.98 -0.75 6.13
N PRO A 9 18.99 -1.56 6.56
CA PRO A 9 18.96 -2.97 6.20
C PRO A 9 18.63 -3.13 4.71
N ASP A 10 19.10 -4.21 4.13
CA ASP A 10 18.85 -4.63 2.75
C ASP A 10 17.51 -5.38 2.58
N HIS A 11 16.83 -5.74 3.68
CA HIS A 11 15.59 -6.53 3.66
C HIS A 11 14.49 -6.00 4.59
N ARG A 12 13.23 -6.37 4.29
CA ARG A 12 12.01 -6.07 5.06
C ARG A 12 11.29 -7.37 5.52
N ARG A 13 11.95 -8.19 6.34
CA ARG A 13 11.48 -9.56 6.68
C ARG A 13 10.63 -9.66 7.95
N VAL A 14 10.68 -8.67 8.83
CA VAL A 14 10.11 -8.76 10.18
C VAL A 14 9.27 -7.51 10.47
N PRO A 15 8.05 -7.40 9.89
CA PRO A 15 7.14 -6.31 10.23
C PRO A 15 6.73 -6.42 11.70
N GLY A 16 6.40 -5.29 12.33
CA GLY A 16 5.95 -5.28 13.73
C GLY A 16 4.56 -5.89 13.88
N VAL A 17 3.62 -5.45 13.04
CA VAL A 17 2.27 -6.01 12.91
C VAL A 17 1.98 -6.30 11.44
N PHE A 18 1.44 -7.48 11.16
CA PHE A 18 0.99 -7.87 9.82
C PHE A 18 -0.48 -8.27 9.85
N LEU A 19 -1.31 -7.53 9.13
CA LEU A 19 -2.74 -7.81 8.93
C LEU A 19 -2.98 -8.22 7.48
N ASN A 20 -3.65 -9.35 7.27
CA ASN A 20 -3.89 -9.89 5.93
C ASN A 20 -5.29 -10.48 5.85
N GLY A 21 -6.19 -9.86 5.08
CA GLY A 21 -7.56 -10.35 4.94
C GLY A 21 -8.41 -10.22 6.21
N CYS A 22 -8.06 -9.29 7.09
CA CYS A 22 -8.78 -9.05 8.35
C CYS A 22 -9.84 -7.95 8.19
N SER A 23 -10.92 -8.02 8.96
CA SER A 23 -11.96 -6.99 9.01
C SER A 23 -12.13 -6.44 10.42
N ASP A 24 -12.49 -5.16 10.54
CA ASP A 24 -12.81 -4.47 11.80
C ASP A 24 -11.70 -4.55 12.86
N VAL A 25 -10.49 -4.22 12.45
CA VAL A 25 -9.30 -4.28 13.30
C VAL A 25 -9.03 -2.93 13.98
N THR A 26 -8.82 -2.94 15.29
CA THR A 26 -8.34 -1.77 16.04
C THR A 26 -7.04 -2.09 16.77
N ILE A 27 -6.05 -1.22 16.60
CA ILE A 27 -4.77 -1.24 17.33
C ILE A 27 -4.71 0.03 18.18
N ALA A 28 -4.84 -0.14 19.49
CA ALA A 28 -4.94 0.96 20.44
C ALA A 28 -3.82 0.91 21.48
N ASP A 29 -3.21 2.07 21.77
CA ASP A 29 -2.17 2.24 22.80
C ASP A 29 -0.99 1.27 22.67
N VAL A 30 -0.49 1.11 21.44
CA VAL A 30 0.66 0.25 21.14
C VAL A 30 1.87 1.10 20.78
N THR A 31 3.04 0.73 21.31
CA THR A 31 4.33 1.33 20.94
C THR A 31 5.22 0.30 20.26
N ILE A 32 5.64 0.58 19.02
CA ILE A 32 6.65 -0.17 18.29
C ILE A 32 7.96 0.59 18.31
N HIS A 33 8.96 0.02 18.98
CA HIS A 33 10.29 0.62 19.07
C HIS A 33 11.22 0.29 17.91
N HIS A 34 10.98 -0.83 17.25
CA HIS A 34 11.76 -1.30 16.12
C HIS A 34 11.01 -2.39 15.36
N SER A 35 11.21 -2.44 14.04
CA SER A 35 10.81 -3.56 13.18
C SER A 35 11.81 -3.66 12.03
N GLY A 36 12.09 -4.89 11.58
CA GLY A 36 12.94 -5.19 10.44
C GLY A 36 12.14 -5.11 9.13
N GLY A 37 11.54 -3.95 8.89
CA GLY A 37 10.56 -3.68 7.83
C GLY A 37 9.61 -2.57 8.27
N MET A 38 8.36 -2.66 7.81
CA MET A 38 7.31 -1.72 8.22
C MET A 38 6.92 -1.96 9.68
N ALA A 39 6.52 -0.92 10.41
CA ALA A 39 6.06 -1.10 11.78
C ALA A 39 4.68 -1.79 11.80
N ALA A 40 3.77 -1.38 10.91
CA ALA A 40 2.54 -2.10 10.64
C ALA A 40 2.25 -2.14 9.13
N ILE A 41 1.81 -3.29 8.63
CA ILE A 41 1.33 -3.45 7.26
C ILE A 41 -0.01 -4.19 7.26
N ALA A 42 -1.00 -3.59 6.62
CA ALA A 42 -2.33 -4.17 6.39
C ALA A 42 -2.54 -4.36 4.89
N GLN A 43 -2.95 -5.56 4.49
CA GLN A 43 -3.24 -5.86 3.10
C GLN A 43 -4.57 -6.60 2.98
N LYS A 44 -5.38 -6.22 1.99
CA LYS A 44 -6.73 -6.79 1.78
C LYS A 44 -7.61 -6.76 3.03
N CYS A 45 -7.43 -5.76 3.88
CA CYS A 45 -8.22 -5.59 5.10
C CYS A 45 -9.40 -4.65 4.87
N GLU A 46 -10.47 -4.85 5.62
CA GLU A 46 -11.63 -3.95 5.64
C GLU A 46 -11.69 -3.27 7.01
N SER A 47 -11.79 -1.93 7.03
CA SER A 47 -11.94 -1.16 8.28
C SER A 47 -10.83 -1.39 9.32
N VAL A 48 -9.76 -0.61 9.23
CA VAL A 48 -8.59 -0.70 10.12
C VAL A 48 -8.33 0.62 10.83
N ALA A 49 -8.29 0.59 12.15
CA ALA A 49 -8.07 1.77 12.99
C ALA A 49 -6.82 1.64 13.86
N PHE A 50 -6.06 2.73 13.95
CA PHE A 50 -4.99 2.92 14.91
C PHE A 50 -5.33 4.14 15.78
N SER A 51 -5.29 3.96 17.10
CA SER A 51 -5.52 5.05 18.06
C SER A 51 -4.42 5.07 19.12
N ASP A 52 -3.82 6.24 19.35
CA ASP A 52 -2.74 6.37 20.35
C ASP A 52 -1.56 5.43 20.06
N TYR A 53 -1.36 5.09 18.77
CA TYR A 53 -0.29 4.22 18.27
C TYR A 53 1.02 5.00 18.08
N ARG A 54 2.14 4.39 18.47
CA ARG A 54 3.44 5.06 18.52
C ARG A 54 4.51 4.22 17.82
N VAL A 55 5.26 4.84 16.92
CA VAL A 55 6.48 4.29 16.33
C VAL A 55 7.60 5.26 16.65
N LEU A 56 8.52 4.88 17.53
CA LEU A 56 9.59 5.76 17.99
C LEU A 56 10.78 4.96 18.50
N ALA A 57 12.00 5.47 18.28
CA ALA A 57 13.22 4.79 18.70
C ALA A 57 13.21 4.59 20.23
N LYS A 58 13.70 3.43 20.70
CA LYS A 58 13.62 3.07 22.12
C LYS A 58 14.36 4.10 22.99
N PRO A 59 13.68 4.83 23.91
CA PRO A 59 14.33 5.80 24.78
C PRO A 59 15.45 5.19 25.62
N GLY A 60 16.50 5.96 25.92
CA GLY A 60 17.64 5.54 26.74
C GLY A 60 18.62 4.58 26.05
N THR A 61 18.37 4.16 24.81
CA THR A 61 19.26 3.24 24.08
C THR A 61 20.27 3.93 23.16
N GLY A 62 20.14 5.24 22.95
CA GLY A 62 20.93 5.99 21.96
C GLY A 62 20.56 5.70 20.50
N ARG A 63 19.56 4.86 20.23
CA ARG A 63 19.05 4.62 18.87
C ARG A 63 18.39 5.87 18.32
N ILE A 64 18.71 6.19 17.06
CA ILE A 64 18.11 7.30 16.30
C ILE A 64 17.07 6.84 15.27
N VAL A 65 16.85 5.52 15.15
CA VAL A 65 15.91 4.91 14.18
C VAL A 65 14.90 4.03 14.90
N SER A 66 13.63 4.12 14.50
CA SER A 66 12.54 3.27 14.94
C SER A 66 12.36 2.07 13.98
N ALA A 67 11.37 2.08 13.09
CA ALA A 67 11.20 1.07 12.05
C ALA A 67 12.13 1.31 10.86
N THR A 68 12.56 0.23 10.20
CA THR A 68 13.48 0.35 9.05
C THR A 68 12.78 0.57 7.72
N ALA A 69 11.45 0.67 7.71
CA ALA A 69 10.62 1.12 6.60
C ALA A 69 9.44 1.95 7.13
N ASP A 70 8.28 1.88 6.47
CA ASP A 70 7.09 2.69 6.77
C ASP A 70 6.58 2.45 8.20
N ALA A 71 6.01 3.47 8.85
CA ALA A 71 5.39 3.30 10.16
C ALA A 71 4.02 2.59 10.06
N THR A 72 3.27 2.87 8.99
CA THR A 72 2.03 2.16 8.64
C THR A 72 1.91 2.04 7.12
N HIS A 73 1.39 0.93 6.63
CA HIS A 73 1.20 0.71 5.19
C HIS A 73 -0.09 -0.05 4.94
N PHE A 74 -0.91 0.41 3.99
CA PHE A 74 -2.20 -0.15 3.66
C PHE A 74 -2.26 -0.44 2.15
N VAL A 75 -2.39 -1.71 1.79
CA VAL A 75 -2.40 -2.17 0.40
C VAL A 75 -3.73 -2.84 0.09
N ASN A 76 -4.48 -2.29 -0.86
CA ASN A 76 -5.78 -2.83 -1.25
C ASN A 76 -6.71 -3.04 -0.04
N CYS A 77 -6.74 -2.11 0.91
CA CYS A 77 -7.75 -2.11 1.96
C CYS A 77 -9.07 -1.47 1.47
N THR A 78 -10.17 -1.74 2.17
CA THR A 78 -11.51 -1.19 1.91
C THR A 78 -12.15 -0.68 3.21
N GLY A 79 -13.39 -0.19 3.17
CA GLY A 79 -14.09 0.32 4.34
C GLY A 79 -13.48 1.63 4.84
N LYS A 80 -13.11 1.70 6.13
CA LYS A 80 -12.54 2.91 6.75
C LYS A 80 -11.13 2.68 7.31
N ILE A 81 -10.16 3.47 6.89
CA ILE A 81 -8.84 3.55 7.52
C ILE A 81 -8.82 4.77 8.45
N ARG A 82 -8.50 4.55 9.74
CA ARG A 82 -8.38 5.63 10.72
C ARG A 82 -7.02 5.62 11.41
N LEU A 83 -6.34 6.77 11.38
CA LEU A 83 -5.15 7.04 12.20
C LEU A 83 -5.48 8.21 13.12
N ASP A 84 -5.52 7.98 14.42
CA ASP A 84 -6.01 8.96 15.40
C ASP A 84 -5.04 9.08 16.58
N ARG A 85 -4.59 10.31 16.91
CA ARG A 85 -3.60 10.57 17.98
C ARG A 85 -2.32 9.71 17.90
N CYS A 86 -1.89 9.37 16.69
CA CYS A 86 -0.71 8.54 16.47
C CYS A 86 0.57 9.38 16.45
N ARG A 87 1.70 8.82 16.89
CA ARG A 87 3.04 9.43 16.77
C ARG A 87 3.96 8.52 15.99
N MET A 88 4.41 8.94 14.82
CA MET A 88 5.29 8.17 13.95
C MET A 88 6.57 8.96 13.72
N GLU A 89 7.64 8.47 14.32
CA GLU A 89 8.90 9.17 14.45
C GLU A 89 10.10 8.30 14.16
N SER A 90 11.06 8.87 13.43
CA SER A 90 12.38 8.28 13.16
C SER A 90 12.38 6.95 12.40
N GLN A 91 11.28 6.58 11.74
CA GLN A 91 11.28 5.44 10.82
C GLN A 91 12.01 5.79 9.53
N MET A 92 12.39 4.80 8.72
CA MET A 92 13.22 5.01 7.53
C MET A 92 12.44 5.09 6.21
N ASP A 93 11.10 5.05 6.27
CA ASP A 93 10.21 5.38 5.15
C ASP A 93 8.97 6.21 5.61
N ASP A 94 7.94 6.31 4.78
CA ASP A 94 6.76 7.14 5.07
C ASP A 94 6.10 6.83 6.43
N ALA A 95 5.42 7.82 7.02
CA ALA A 95 4.60 7.57 8.20
C ALA A 95 3.38 6.72 7.84
N THR A 96 2.72 7.05 6.73
CA THR A 96 1.67 6.19 6.18
C THR A 96 1.70 6.16 4.66
N ASN A 97 1.35 5.01 4.10
CA ASN A 97 1.12 4.83 2.68
C ASN A 97 -0.17 4.03 2.48
N ILE A 98 -1.13 4.61 1.75
CA ILE A 98 -2.45 4.00 1.51
C ILE A 98 -2.68 3.95 0.00
N HIS A 99 -2.68 2.75 -0.60
CA HIS A 99 -2.82 2.60 -2.04
C HIS A 99 -3.47 1.27 -2.46
N GLY A 100 -3.91 1.23 -3.72
CA GLY A 100 -4.23 0.00 -4.44
C GLY A 100 -3.04 -0.48 -5.27
N ASN A 101 -3.16 -1.67 -5.86
CA ASN A 101 -2.15 -2.26 -6.72
C ASN A 101 -2.55 -2.19 -8.19
N TYR A 102 -1.55 -1.91 -9.03
CA TYR A 102 -1.60 -2.16 -10.47
C TYR A 102 -0.78 -3.40 -10.81
N ALA A 103 -1.28 -4.20 -11.74
CA ALA A 103 -0.45 -5.07 -12.58
C ALA A 103 -0.35 -4.48 -13.98
N THR A 104 0.61 -4.95 -14.76
CA THR A 104 0.81 -4.52 -16.15
C THR A 104 0.40 -5.65 -17.09
N ILE A 105 -0.26 -5.35 -18.20
CA ILE A 105 -0.48 -6.33 -19.27
C ILE A 105 0.88 -6.67 -19.89
N ASP A 106 1.36 -7.90 -19.67
CA ASP A 106 2.58 -8.45 -20.25
C ASP A 106 2.33 -8.91 -21.69
N ARG A 107 1.20 -9.58 -21.90
CA ARG A 107 0.82 -10.16 -23.20
C ARG A 107 -0.69 -10.13 -23.41
N ILE A 108 -1.11 -9.92 -24.66
CA ILE A 108 -2.49 -10.14 -25.09
C ILE A 108 -2.51 -11.48 -25.84
N ALA A 109 -3.12 -12.49 -25.23
CA ALA A 109 -3.18 -13.86 -25.75
C ALA A 109 -4.42 -14.12 -26.63
N GLY A 110 -5.33 -13.15 -26.71
CA GLY A 110 -6.51 -13.17 -27.57
C GLY A 110 -7.43 -11.98 -27.28
N PRO A 111 -8.57 -11.83 -28.00
CA PRO A 111 -9.46 -10.70 -27.83
C PRO A 111 -10.03 -10.56 -26.41
N ARG A 112 -10.10 -11.66 -25.64
CA ARG A 112 -10.61 -11.71 -24.26
C ARG A 112 -9.61 -12.28 -23.25
N CYS A 113 -8.36 -12.46 -23.65
CA CYS A 113 -7.37 -13.14 -22.82
C CYS A 113 -6.10 -12.30 -22.70
N ILE A 114 -5.77 -11.92 -21.48
CA ILE A 114 -4.59 -11.12 -21.16
C ILE A 114 -3.74 -11.83 -20.11
N GLU A 115 -2.43 -11.63 -20.18
CA GLU A 115 -1.50 -12.02 -19.13
C GLU A 115 -1.02 -10.78 -18.41
N LEU A 116 -1.17 -10.78 -17.09
CA LEU A 116 -0.76 -9.71 -16.20
C LEU A 116 0.55 -10.07 -15.52
N ARG A 117 1.40 -9.08 -15.33
CA ARG A 117 2.66 -9.18 -14.58
C ARG A 117 2.71 -8.19 -13.42
N PHE A 118 3.16 -8.65 -12.25
CA PHE A 118 3.59 -7.77 -11.17
C PHE A 118 5.01 -7.27 -11.43
N MET A 119 5.19 -5.94 -11.52
CA MET A 119 6.48 -5.35 -11.84
C MET A 119 7.42 -5.24 -10.64
N HIS A 120 6.86 -5.07 -9.44
CA HIS A 120 7.63 -4.98 -8.20
C HIS A 120 7.63 -6.31 -7.47
N SER A 121 8.82 -6.83 -7.14
CA SER A 121 9.01 -8.14 -6.52
C SER A 121 8.30 -8.29 -5.16
N GLN A 122 8.08 -7.19 -4.43
CA GLN A 122 7.34 -7.20 -3.16
C GLN A 122 5.81 -7.31 -3.35
N HIS A 123 5.30 -7.22 -4.57
CA HIS A 123 3.88 -7.45 -4.89
C HIS A 123 3.64 -8.86 -5.48
N ALA A 124 4.70 -9.64 -5.67
CA ALA A 124 4.59 -10.99 -6.22
C ALA A 124 3.68 -11.88 -5.34
N GLY A 125 2.75 -12.59 -5.97
CA GLY A 125 1.79 -13.48 -5.32
C GLY A 125 0.54 -12.77 -4.81
N PHE A 126 0.40 -11.46 -5.05
CA PHE A 126 -0.80 -10.73 -4.65
C PHE A 126 -2.02 -11.12 -5.51
N PRO A 127 -3.15 -11.57 -4.94
CA PRO A 127 -4.34 -11.92 -5.71
C PRO A 127 -5.11 -10.66 -6.13
N LEU A 128 -4.71 -10.06 -7.26
CA LEU A 128 -5.25 -8.79 -7.77
C LEU A 128 -6.70 -8.90 -8.27
N LEU A 129 -7.02 -9.96 -9.01
CA LEU A 129 -8.33 -10.20 -9.63
C LEU A 129 -8.79 -11.63 -9.35
N ALA A 130 -10.09 -11.84 -9.33
CA ALA A 130 -10.80 -13.11 -9.25
C ALA A 130 -11.98 -13.12 -10.25
N ALA A 131 -12.55 -14.32 -10.48
CA ALA A 131 -13.78 -14.44 -11.25
C ALA A 131 -14.91 -13.62 -10.59
N GLY A 132 -15.63 -12.83 -11.40
CA GLY A 132 -16.67 -11.91 -10.94
C GLY A 132 -16.19 -10.49 -10.64
N ASP A 133 -14.87 -10.24 -10.59
CA ASP A 133 -14.34 -8.90 -10.44
C ASP A 133 -14.51 -8.04 -11.71
N SER A 134 -14.30 -6.74 -11.56
CA SER A 134 -14.21 -5.79 -12.67
C SER A 134 -12.78 -5.31 -12.83
N ALA A 135 -12.17 -5.57 -13.98
CA ALA A 135 -10.85 -5.04 -14.33
C ALA A 135 -11.01 -3.63 -14.92
N ALA A 136 -10.29 -2.65 -14.37
CA ALA A 136 -10.15 -1.34 -14.99
C ALA A 136 -8.76 -1.15 -15.57
N PHE A 137 -8.74 -0.57 -16.77
CA PHE A 137 -7.55 -0.35 -17.57
C PHE A 137 -7.14 1.12 -17.54
N SER A 138 -5.84 1.37 -17.41
CA SER A 138 -5.25 2.71 -17.47
C SER A 138 -4.01 2.71 -18.35
N ASP A 139 -3.79 3.78 -19.10
CA ASP A 139 -2.56 3.96 -19.87
C ASP A 139 -1.34 3.96 -18.94
N GLY A 140 -0.32 3.17 -19.26
CA GLY A 140 0.82 2.97 -18.36
C GLY A 140 1.77 4.16 -18.22
N ARG A 141 1.61 5.19 -19.05
CA ARG A 141 2.47 6.39 -19.03
C ARG A 141 1.75 7.60 -18.44
N THR A 142 0.46 7.72 -18.69
CA THR A 142 -0.36 8.88 -18.36
C THR A 142 -1.36 8.62 -17.24
N LEU A 143 -1.57 7.35 -16.88
CA LEU A 143 -2.62 6.88 -15.95
C LEU A 143 -4.05 7.20 -16.42
N HIS A 144 -4.22 7.63 -17.67
CA HIS A 144 -5.53 7.93 -18.24
C HIS A 144 -6.40 6.66 -18.30
N PRO A 145 -7.66 6.69 -17.80
CA PRO A 145 -8.56 5.53 -17.89
C PRO A 145 -8.85 5.14 -19.34
N LEU A 146 -8.75 3.84 -19.65
CA LEU A 146 -8.99 3.28 -20.99
C LEU A 146 -10.27 2.43 -21.06
N GLY A 147 -11.00 2.30 -19.95
CA GLY A 147 -12.22 1.51 -19.84
C GLY A 147 -12.07 0.37 -18.84
N GLY A 148 -12.99 -0.59 -18.91
CA GLY A 148 -12.98 -1.76 -18.04
C GLY A 148 -13.69 -2.95 -18.66
N ALA A 149 -13.51 -4.13 -18.06
CA ALA A 149 -14.13 -5.37 -18.48
C ALA A 149 -14.39 -6.28 -17.27
N ALA A 150 -15.50 -7.02 -17.31
CA ALA A 150 -15.79 -8.03 -16.31
C ALA A 150 -14.84 -9.24 -16.45
N VAL A 151 -14.41 -9.80 -15.33
CA VAL A 151 -13.49 -10.95 -15.27
C VAL A 151 -14.30 -12.25 -15.13
N CYS A 152 -14.12 -13.18 -16.05
CA CYS A 152 -14.74 -14.51 -16.00
C CYS A 152 -13.88 -15.54 -15.26
N ALA A 153 -12.57 -15.50 -15.46
CA ALA A 153 -11.66 -16.46 -14.84
C ALA A 153 -10.26 -15.87 -14.69
N VAL A 154 -9.55 -16.33 -13.66
CA VAL A 154 -8.14 -16.00 -13.42
C VAL A 154 -7.39 -17.30 -13.17
N ASN A 155 -6.29 -17.50 -13.90
CA ASN A 155 -5.37 -18.60 -13.72
C ASN A 155 -4.01 -18.06 -13.28
N VAL A 156 -3.58 -18.39 -12.05
CA VAL A 156 -2.28 -17.99 -11.52
C VAL A 156 -1.21 -18.91 -12.13
N ILE A 157 -0.35 -18.35 -12.98
CA ILE A 157 0.72 -19.12 -13.63
C ILE A 157 1.89 -19.30 -12.66
N ASN A 158 2.30 -18.20 -12.02
CA ASN A 158 3.30 -18.19 -10.96
C ASN A 158 3.11 -16.92 -10.11
N ARG A 159 4.06 -16.64 -9.19
CA ARG A 159 3.97 -15.48 -8.30
C ARG A 159 3.95 -14.13 -9.05
N ASP A 160 4.52 -14.05 -10.24
CA ASP A 160 4.66 -12.80 -10.98
C ASP A 160 3.65 -12.70 -12.13
N LEU A 161 3.02 -13.81 -12.55
CA LEU A 161 2.20 -13.92 -13.75
C LEU A 161 0.81 -14.52 -13.51
N LEU A 162 -0.20 -13.86 -14.07
CA LEU A 162 -1.61 -14.24 -14.02
C LEU A 162 -2.18 -14.23 -15.44
N ALA A 163 -2.91 -15.27 -15.85
CA ALA A 163 -3.76 -15.20 -17.05
C ALA A 163 -5.19 -14.83 -16.64
N VAL A 164 -5.79 -13.87 -17.32
CA VAL A 164 -7.13 -13.35 -17.04
C VAL A 164 -7.99 -13.49 -18.29
N HIS A 165 -9.16 -14.12 -18.12
CA HIS A 165 -10.19 -14.22 -19.14
C HIS A 165 -11.31 -13.23 -18.84
N LEU A 166 -11.62 -12.37 -19.81
CA LEU A 166 -12.64 -11.34 -19.74
C LEU A 166 -13.97 -11.85 -20.32
N ALA A 167 -15.07 -11.26 -19.89
CA ALA A 167 -16.41 -11.58 -20.41
C ALA A 167 -16.57 -11.16 -21.87
N ASP A 168 -16.05 -9.97 -22.20
CA ASP A 168 -16.15 -9.34 -23.50
C ASP A 168 -14.76 -9.09 -24.10
N ASP A 169 -14.73 -8.72 -25.38
CA ASP A 169 -13.52 -8.31 -26.07
C ASP A 169 -12.91 -7.08 -25.39
N LEU A 170 -11.58 -6.99 -25.41
CA LEU A 170 -10.84 -5.85 -24.87
C LEU A 170 -11.32 -4.54 -25.49
N PRO A 171 -11.44 -3.46 -24.69
CA PRO A 171 -11.68 -2.13 -25.23
C PRO A 171 -10.63 -1.73 -26.28
N PRO A 172 -10.96 -0.84 -27.24
CA PRO A 172 -9.97 -0.29 -28.16
C PRO A 172 -8.84 0.44 -27.41
N GLY A 173 -7.61 0.30 -27.89
CA GLY A 173 -6.44 1.00 -27.33
C GLY A 173 -5.73 0.29 -26.18
N ILE A 174 -6.20 -0.89 -25.77
CA ILE A 174 -5.48 -1.73 -24.80
C ILE A 174 -4.28 -2.41 -25.48
N VAL A 175 -3.10 -2.24 -24.88
CA VAL A 175 -1.82 -2.75 -25.40
C VAL A 175 -0.97 -3.34 -24.27
N PRO A 176 0.05 -4.17 -24.57
CA PRO A 176 1.07 -4.50 -23.58
C PRO A 176 1.66 -3.23 -22.95
N GLY A 177 1.82 -3.21 -21.62
CA GLY A 177 2.17 -2.02 -20.84
C GLY A 177 0.99 -1.26 -20.24
N THR A 178 -0.25 -1.52 -20.69
CA THR A 178 -1.46 -1.01 -20.02
C THR A 178 -1.53 -1.52 -18.57
N LEU A 179 -1.92 -0.65 -17.65
CA LEU A 179 -2.10 -0.98 -16.24
C LEU A 179 -3.50 -1.53 -15.99
N VAL A 180 -3.58 -2.49 -15.07
CA VAL A 180 -4.82 -3.15 -14.65
C VAL A 180 -4.93 -3.10 -13.14
N HIS A 181 -6.10 -2.71 -12.65
CA HIS A 181 -6.47 -2.83 -11.25
C HIS A 181 -7.90 -3.34 -11.11
N ASN A 182 -8.27 -3.78 -9.90
CA ASN A 182 -9.64 -4.18 -9.60
C ASN A 182 -10.50 -2.94 -9.31
N ALA A 183 -11.45 -2.63 -10.19
CA ALA A 183 -12.41 -1.54 -10.03
C ALA A 183 -13.59 -1.88 -9.12
N GLY A 184 -13.87 -3.17 -8.89
CA GLY A 184 -14.87 -3.60 -7.91
C GLY A 184 -14.43 -3.33 -6.47
N GLN A 185 -13.14 -3.09 -6.26
CA GLN A 185 -12.60 -2.77 -4.95
C GLN A 185 -12.88 -1.31 -4.57
N THR A 186 -13.78 -1.10 -3.62
CA THR A 186 -14.08 0.24 -3.09
C THR A 186 -12.88 0.80 -2.32
N ALA A 187 -12.32 1.90 -2.80
CA ALA A 187 -11.26 2.61 -2.10
C ALA A 187 -11.71 3.05 -0.71
N PRO A 188 -10.86 2.92 0.32
CA PRO A 188 -11.27 3.18 1.69
C PRO A 188 -11.48 4.68 1.93
N GLU A 189 -12.45 5.00 2.78
CA GLU A 189 -12.48 6.31 3.43
C GLU A 189 -11.29 6.41 4.38
N VAL A 190 -10.59 7.54 4.36
CA VAL A 190 -9.38 7.75 5.15
C VAL A 190 -9.59 8.93 6.10
N GLU A 191 -9.33 8.70 7.38
CA GLU A 191 -9.32 9.73 8.41
C GLU A 191 -8.00 9.71 9.16
N ILE A 192 -7.23 10.80 9.07
CA ILE A 192 -5.95 10.97 9.74
C ILE A 192 -6.04 12.23 10.60
N THR A 193 -6.13 12.04 11.92
CA THR A 193 -6.43 13.12 12.87
C THR A 193 -5.46 13.18 14.04
N ASP A 194 -5.07 14.40 14.40
CA ASP A 194 -4.31 14.70 15.63
C ASP A 194 -3.02 13.89 15.78
N CYS A 195 -2.41 13.50 14.66
CA CYS A 195 -1.18 12.72 14.60
C CYS A 195 0.07 13.61 14.52
N VAL A 196 1.21 13.05 14.91
CA VAL A 196 2.53 13.69 14.81
C VAL A 196 3.45 12.84 13.94
N PHE A 197 3.92 13.42 12.84
CA PHE A 197 4.84 12.79 11.89
C PHE A 197 6.15 13.58 11.88
N THR A 198 7.25 13.01 12.38
CA THR A 198 8.50 13.77 12.56
C THR A 198 9.76 12.93 12.48
N GLY A 199 10.86 13.53 12.02
CA GLY A 199 12.20 12.93 12.13
C GLY A 199 12.43 11.64 11.33
N ASN A 200 11.46 11.19 10.53
CA ASN A 200 11.62 10.04 9.65
C ASN A 200 12.31 10.44 8.34
N ARG A 201 12.97 9.47 7.70
CA ARG A 201 13.03 9.42 6.23
C ARG A 201 11.74 8.72 5.81
N ALA A 202 11.01 9.03 4.74
CA ALA A 202 11.14 10.16 3.83
C ALA A 202 9.90 11.07 3.93
N ARG A 203 8.80 10.74 3.23
CA ARG A 203 7.61 11.60 3.20
C ARG A 203 6.87 11.49 4.53
N GLY A 204 5.94 12.41 4.76
CA GLY A 204 4.97 12.29 5.85
C GLY A 204 3.97 11.19 5.53
N ILE A 205 3.04 11.48 4.61
CA ILE A 205 1.98 10.56 4.19
C ILE A 205 1.92 10.45 2.66
N LEU A 206 1.64 9.27 2.14
CA LEU A 206 1.37 9.01 0.72
C LEU A 206 -0.08 8.55 0.55
N LEU A 207 -0.90 9.43 -0.04
CA LEU A 207 -2.33 9.23 -0.22
C LEU A 207 -2.63 8.81 -1.66
N GLY A 208 -2.62 7.49 -1.91
CA GLY A 208 -3.04 6.87 -3.17
C GLY A 208 -4.46 6.30 -3.14
N SER A 209 -5.24 6.56 -2.08
CA SER A 209 -6.67 6.20 -2.02
C SER A 209 -7.51 7.17 -2.85
N ALA A 210 -8.42 6.63 -3.67
CA ALA A 210 -9.46 7.41 -4.33
C ALA A 210 -10.69 7.68 -3.45
N GLY A 211 -10.74 7.10 -2.24
CA GLY A 211 -11.84 7.29 -1.31
C GLY A 211 -11.79 8.65 -0.60
N LYS A 212 -12.91 9.03 0.03
CA LYS A 212 -13.02 10.29 0.78
C LYS A 212 -11.92 10.34 1.85
N THR A 213 -11.08 11.37 1.77
CA THR A 213 -9.91 11.50 2.64
C THR A 213 -9.98 12.78 3.45
N ARG A 214 -9.81 12.67 4.77
CA ARG A 214 -9.73 13.79 5.71
C ARG A 214 -8.41 13.73 6.46
N VAL A 215 -7.64 14.82 6.40
CA VAL A 215 -6.39 15.03 7.13
C VAL A 215 -6.54 16.31 7.95
N ALA A 216 -6.56 16.22 9.28
CA ALA A 216 -6.86 17.37 10.14
C ALA A 216 -6.11 17.32 11.48
N GLY A 217 -5.67 18.47 11.99
CA GLY A 217 -5.03 18.56 13.32
C GLY A 217 -3.64 17.91 13.44
N ASN A 218 -3.04 17.49 12.32
CA ASN A 218 -1.75 16.78 12.33
C ASN A 218 -0.55 17.74 12.31
N ILE A 219 0.57 17.28 12.87
CA ILE A 219 1.88 17.97 12.83
C ILE A 219 2.80 17.21 11.87
N PHE A 220 3.40 17.94 10.93
CA PHE A 220 4.38 17.43 9.98
C PHE A 220 5.72 18.14 10.17
N HIS A 221 6.76 17.38 10.43
CA HIS A 221 8.15 17.83 10.43
C HIS A 221 9.03 16.77 9.76
N ASN A 222 8.91 16.70 8.43
CA ASN A 222 9.51 15.66 7.60
C ASN A 222 10.50 16.31 6.60
N PRO A 223 11.58 15.61 6.23
CA PRO A 223 12.60 16.16 5.32
C PRO A 223 12.11 16.27 3.86
N GLY A 224 11.08 15.54 3.45
CA GLY A 224 10.49 15.64 2.10
C GLY A 224 10.45 14.32 1.33
N ALA A 225 10.66 14.37 0.02
CA ALA A 225 10.58 13.19 -0.86
C ALA A 225 11.75 12.20 -0.62
N ALA A 226 11.49 10.92 -0.93
CA ALA A 226 12.48 9.83 -0.99
C ALA A 226 13.16 9.77 -2.36
#